data_AF-A0A7C5JZ09-F1
#
_entry.id   AF-A0A7C5JZ09-F1
#
_cell.length_a   1.000
_cell.length_b   1.000
_cell.length_c   1.000
_cell.angle_alpha   90.00
_cell.angle_beta   90.00
_cell.angle_gamma   90.00
#
_symmetry.space_group_name_H-M   'P 1'
#
loop_
_entity.id
_entity.type
_entity.pdbx_description
1 polymer ?
#
loop_
_entity_poly.entity_id
_entity_poly.type
_entity_poly.pdbx_seq_one_letter_code
_entity_poly.pdbx_strand_id
1 'polypeptide(L)' 'MWILPKTLWQLAGMKRAIKRGKRKFKKALIKNGLPKELAEELAKEYAPLDEMLSIEGILKLVKTSWRTGRNMPAFPKVR' A
#
# COMPACT_ATOMS: atom_id res chain seq x y z
N MET A 1 6.84 25.83 9.26
CA MET A 1 6.97 24.73 8.27
C MET A 1 5.99 23.61 8.62
N TRP A 2 4.74 23.67 8.17
CA TRP A 2 3.67 22.72 8.52
C TRP A 2 3.50 21.68 7.40
N ILE A 3 4.45 20.74 7.28
CA ILE A 3 4.39 19.67 6.27
C ILE A 3 3.47 18.52 6.72
N LEU A 4 3.31 18.35 8.04
CA LEU A 4 2.49 17.28 8.63
C LEU A 4 1.00 17.26 8.23
N PRO A 5 0.27 18.40 8.15
CA PRO A 5 -1.16 18.35 7.80
C PRO A 5 -1.38 17.87 6.37
N LYS A 6 -0.50 18.28 5.45
CA LYS A 6 -0.63 17.96 4.02
C LYS A 6 -0.36 16.48 3.76
N THR A 7 0.62 15.88 4.44
CA THR A 7 0.92 14.45 4.30
C THR A 7 -0.19 13.57 4.88
N LEU A 8 -0.74 13.93 6.04
CA LEU A 8 -1.88 13.23 6.64
C LEU A 8 -3.13 13.30 5.75
N TRP A 9 -3.39 14.45 5.12
CA TRP A 9 -4.50 14.62 4.18
C TRP A 9 -4.35 13.73 2.94
N GLN A 10 -3.13 13.64 2.39
CA GLN A 10 -2.84 12.77 1.24
C GLN A 10 -3.02 11.29 1.61
N LEU A 11 -2.55 10.87 2.78
CA LEU A 11 -2.76 9.50 3.29
C LEU A 11 -4.25 9.17 3.47
N ALA A 12 -5.04 10.11 4.01
CA ALA A 12 -6.49 9.94 4.12
C ALA A 12 -7.17 9.83 2.74
N GLY A 13 -6.69 10.60 1.75
CA GLY A 13 -7.12 10.52 0.36
C GLY A 13 -6.82 9.17 -0.28
N MET A 14 -5.60 8.64 -0.09
CA MET A 14 -5.19 7.32 -0.58
C MET A 14 -6.04 6.20 0.03
N LYS A 15 -6.31 6.22 1.35
CA LYS A 15 -7.22 5.25 1.99
C LYS A 15 -8.62 5.27 1.38
N ARG A 16 -9.15 6.46 1.07
CA ARG A 16 -10.46 6.59 0.39
C ARG A 16 -10.43 6.02 -1.03
N ALA A 17 -9.36 6.25 -1.79
CA ALA A 17 -9.20 5.72 -3.14
C ALA A 17 -9.17 4.18 -3.14
N ILE A 18 -8.45 3.57 -2.20
CA ILE A 18 -8.36 2.11 -2.06
C ILE A 18 -9.71 1.50 -1.69
N LYS A 19 -10.44 2.09 -0.73
CA LYS A 19 -11.80 1.65 -0.40
C LYS A 19 -12.74 1.73 -1.61
N ARG A 20 -12.61 2.76 -2.44
CA ARG A 20 -13.36 2.87 -3.70
C ARG A 20 -12.95 1.79 -4.71
N GLY A 21 -11.65 1.51 -4.82
CA GLY A 21 -11.10 0.42 -5.64
C GLY A 21 -11.66 -0.94 -5.25
N LYS A 22 -11.60 -1.30 -3.95
CA LYS A 22 -12.16 -2.55 -3.41
C LYS A 22 -13.66 -2.70 -3.70
N ARG A 23 -14.44 -1.62 -3.54
CA ARG A 23 -15.86 -1.62 -3.89
C ARG A 23 -16.10 -1.86 -5.39
N LYS A 24 -15.33 -1.21 -6.26
CA LYS A 24 -15.45 -1.38 -7.71
C LYS A 24 -15.02 -2.79 -8.14
N PHE A 25 -13.95 -3.33 -7.55
CA PHE A 25 -13.46 -4.68 -7.79
C PHE A 25 -14.50 -5.74 -7.42
N LYS A 26 -15.07 -5.67 -6.19
CA LYS A 26 -16.16 -6.56 -5.77
C LYS A 26 -17.36 -6.48 -6.72
N LYS A 27 -17.77 -5.26 -7.11
CA LYS A 27 -18.88 -5.07 -8.08
C LYS A 27 -18.57 -5.65 -9.46
N ALA A 28 -17.34 -5.52 -9.94
CA ALA A 28 -16.93 -6.05 -11.23
C ALA A 28 -16.96 -7.59 -11.23
N LEU A 29 -16.47 -8.23 -10.17
CA LEU A 29 -16.51 -9.68 -10.01
C LEU A 29 -17.95 -10.22 -10.02
N ILE A 30 -18.85 -9.58 -9.25
CA ILE A 30 -20.28 -9.96 -9.24
C ILE A 30 -20.91 -9.77 -10.62
N LYS A 31 -20.56 -8.69 -11.33
CA LYS A 31 -21.07 -8.43 -12.69
C LYS A 31 -20.59 -9.49 -13.70
N ASN A 32 -19.39 -10.04 -13.49
CA ASN A 32 -18.83 -11.12 -14.30
C ASN A 32 -19.35 -12.52 -13.90
N GLY A 33 -20.35 -12.60 -13.00
CA GLY A 33 -21.00 -13.85 -12.64
C GLY A 33 -20.34 -14.61 -11.49
N LEU A 34 -19.35 -14.03 -10.80
CA LEU A 34 -18.81 -14.68 -9.61
C LEU A 34 -19.81 -14.65 -8.45
N PRO A 35 -19.94 -15.76 -7.70
CA PRO A 35 -20.73 -15.78 -6.48
C PRO A 35 -20.20 -14.75 -5.48
N LYS A 36 -21.12 -14.10 -4.77
CA LYS A 36 -20.83 -12.99 -3.85
C LYS A 36 -19.77 -13.36 -2.79
N GLU A 37 -19.77 -14.61 -2.34
CA GLU A 37 -18.85 -15.14 -1.35
C GLU A 37 -17.41 -15.15 -1.88
N LEU A 38 -17.19 -15.72 -3.07
CA LEU A 38 -15.87 -15.74 -3.72
C LEU A 38 -15.38 -14.33 -4.05
N ALA A 39 -16.27 -13.45 -4.50
CA ALA A 39 -15.93 -12.05 -4.77
C ALA A 39 -15.53 -11.28 -3.51
N GLU A 40 -16.01 -11.70 -2.34
CA GLU A 40 -15.69 -11.12 -1.04
C GLU A 40 -14.36 -11.64 -0.49
N GLU A 41 -14.08 -12.93 -0.65
CA GLU A 41 -12.76 -13.51 -0.36
C GLU A 41 -11.67 -12.92 -1.23
N LEU A 42 -11.86 -12.87 -2.55
CA LEU A 42 -10.93 -12.23 -3.48
C LEU A 42 -10.72 -10.75 -3.17
N ALA A 43 -11.79 -10.03 -2.78
CA ALA A 43 -11.65 -8.63 -2.38
C ALA A 43 -10.94 -8.45 -1.02
N LYS A 44 -10.93 -9.48 -0.16
CA LYS A 44 -10.12 -9.50 1.08
C LYS A 44 -8.66 -9.80 0.77
N GLU A 45 -8.38 -10.78 -0.08
CA GLU A 45 -7.02 -11.14 -0.52
C GLU A 45 -6.37 -10.08 -1.43
N TYR A 46 -7.16 -9.28 -2.14
CA TYR A 46 -6.65 -8.14 -2.89
C TYR A 46 -6.31 -6.94 -1.98
N ALA A 47 -6.62 -7.02 -0.68
CA ALA A 47 -6.37 -5.97 0.30
C ALA A 47 -5.07 -6.06 1.16
N PRO A 48 -3.99 -6.81 0.85
CA PRO A 48 -2.70 -6.63 1.54
C PRO A 48 -2.13 -5.22 1.32
N LEU A 49 -2.70 -4.45 0.38
CA LEU A 49 -2.45 -3.02 0.25
C LEU A 49 -2.86 -2.20 1.49
N ASP A 50 -3.90 -2.61 2.22
CA ASP A 50 -4.26 -1.98 3.51
C ASP A 50 -3.17 -2.24 4.57
N GLU A 51 -2.48 -3.38 4.48
CA GLU A 51 -1.32 -3.73 5.32
C GLU A 51 -0.06 -2.97 4.92
N MET A 52 0.21 -2.81 3.62
CA MET A 52 1.32 -1.98 3.12
C MET A 52 1.16 -0.49 3.45
N LEU A 53 -0.07 0.02 3.45
CA LEU A 53 -0.42 1.39 3.86
C LEU A 53 -0.75 1.54 5.34
N SER A 54 -0.67 0.45 6.11
CA SER A 54 -0.62 0.53 7.57
C SER A 54 0.64 1.29 7.96
N ILE A 55 0.56 2.06 9.05
CA ILE A 55 1.71 2.75 9.64
C ILE A 55 2.86 1.76 9.86
N GLU A 56 2.53 0.51 10.19
CA GLU A 56 3.49 -0.58 10.35
C GLU A 56 4.13 -1.03 9.03
N GLY A 57 3.36 -1.10 7.93
CA GLY A 57 3.87 -1.41 6.59
C GLY A 57 4.80 -0.32 6.07
N ILE A 58 4.43 0.95 6.27
CA ILE A 58 5.28 2.11 5.97
C ILE A 58 6.54 2.09 6.84
N LEU A 59 6.43 1.80 8.15
CA LEU A 59 7.57 1.66 9.06
C LEU A 59 8.50 0.52 8.66
N LYS A 60 7.97 -0.64 8.26
CA LYS A 60 8.77 -1.77 7.75
C LYS A 60 9.50 -1.39 6.48
N LEU A 61 8.84 -0.70 5.54
CA LEU A 61 9.42 -0.26 4.28
C LEU A 61 10.50 0.81 4.46
N VAL A 62 10.30 1.72 5.41
CA VAL A 62 11.33 2.68 5.84
C VAL A 62 12.47 1.91 6.54
N LYS A 63 12.19 0.99 7.45
CA LYS A 63 13.23 0.24 8.16
C LYS A 63 14.08 -0.63 7.22
N THR A 64 13.49 -1.19 6.17
CA THR A 64 14.23 -1.93 5.13
C THR A 64 15.06 -0.99 4.26
N SER A 65 14.54 0.17 3.84
CA SER A 65 15.31 1.15 3.06
C SER A 65 16.53 1.69 3.82
N TRP A 66 16.39 1.90 5.13
CA TRP A 66 17.50 2.33 6.01
C TRP A 66 18.54 1.22 6.24
N ARG A 67 18.16 -0.07 6.17
CA ARG A 67 19.12 -1.19 6.23
C ARG A 67 19.92 -1.31 4.93
N THR A 68 19.29 -1.11 3.77
CA THR A 68 19.97 -1.19 2.47
C THR A 68 21.02 -0.10 2.31
N GLY A 69 20.83 1.09 2.91
CA GLY A 69 21.82 2.16 2.92
C GLY A 69 23.08 1.90 3.75
N ARG A 70 23.04 1.02 4.77
CA ARG A 70 24.22 0.72 5.62
C ARG A 70 25.11 -0.40 5.07
N ASN A 71 24.59 -1.24 4.18
CA ASN A 71 25.32 -2.35 3.56
C ASN A 71 25.70 -2.07 2.10
N MET A 72 25.72 -0.80 1.68
CA MET A 72 26.26 -0.47 0.36
C MET A 72 27.78 -0.60 0.46
N PRO A 73 28.43 -1.59 -0.20
CA PRO A 73 29.88 -1.59 -0.26
C PRO A 73 30.32 -0.28 -0.92
N ALA A 74 31.25 0.42 -0.30
CA ALA A 74 31.83 1.62 -0.87
C ALA A 74 32.37 1.26 -2.26
N PHE A 75 31.75 1.79 -3.31
CA PHE A 75 32.28 1.64 -4.65
C PHE A 75 33.70 2.22 -4.66
N PRO A 76 34.74 1.43 -5.00
CA PRO A 76 36.08 1.95 -5.05
C PRO A 76 36.09 3.05 -6.10
N LYS A 77 36.46 4.26 -5.66
CA LYS A 77 36.63 5.42 -6.52
C LYS A 77 37.83 5.13 -7.41
N VAL A 78 37.58 4.59 -8.60
CA VAL A 78 38.62 4.38 -9.61
C VAL A 78 39.14 5.77 -9.98
N ARG A 79 40.40 6.01 -9.64
CA ARG A 79 41.13 7.26 -9.86
C ARG A 79 41.74 7.27 -11.24
#